data_AF-A0A6M3U537-F1
#
_entry.id   AF-A0A6M3U537-F1
#
_cell.length_a   1.000
_cell.length_b   1.000
_cell.length_c   1.000
_cell.angle_alpha   90.00
_cell.angle_beta   90.00
_cell.angle_gamma   90.00
#
_symmetry.space_group_name_H-M   'P 1'
#
loop_
_entity.id
_entity.type
_entity.pdbx_description
1 polymer ?
#
loop_
_entity_poly.entity_id
_entity_poly.type
_entity_poly.pdbx_seq_one_letter_code
_entity_poly.pdbx_strand_id
1 'polypeptide(L)'
;FFSLFLVYYSFFVGGGAGGSWTFYPPLSVEGQPEMCTDVMILGLHMVGIASILGSINFMVTVQNMRATSVTLDQMSLFVWTTYLTSVLLVLAVPVLAGALLFLLMDRNFNTSFYDSKKGGSPLLYQHLFWFFGHPEVYVIILPAFGIISECVLHLSDKER
;
A
#
# COMPACT_ATOMS: atom_id res chain seq x y z
N PHE A 1 3.74 -6.15 13.29
CA PHE A 1 3.94 -5.68 14.69
C PHE A 1 4.90 -4.51 14.78
N PHE A 2 6.12 -4.59 14.24
CA PHE A 2 7.06 -3.46 14.27
C PHE A 2 6.54 -2.23 13.49
N SER A 3 5.93 -2.43 12.32
CA SER A 3 5.28 -1.35 11.56
C SER A 3 4.19 -0.63 12.36
N LEU A 4 3.32 -1.38 13.03
CA LEU A 4 2.28 -0.85 13.90
C LEU A 4 2.86 0.00 15.04
N PHE A 5 3.94 -0.48 15.67
CA PHE A 5 4.65 0.28 16.69
C PHE A 5 5.15 1.62 16.13
N LEU A 6 5.82 1.63 14.97
CA LEU A 6 6.31 2.88 14.36
C LEU A 6 5.19 3.85 14.01
N VAL A 7 4.13 3.36 13.35
CA VAL A 7 2.97 4.19 12.97
C VAL A 7 2.31 4.78 14.21
N TYR A 8 2.11 3.98 15.26
CA TYR A 8 1.49 4.47 16.49
C TYR A 8 2.41 5.42 17.26
N TYR A 9 3.70 5.09 17.35
CA TYR A 9 4.70 5.92 18.01
C TYR A 9 4.85 7.29 17.33
N SER A 10 4.63 7.38 16.01
CA SER A 10 4.69 8.66 15.28
C SER A 10 3.73 9.73 15.81
N PHE A 11 2.62 9.36 16.46
CA PHE A 11 1.68 10.30 17.09
C PHE A 11 2.20 10.88 18.40
N PHE A 12 3.19 10.25 19.03
CA PHE A 12 3.77 10.66 20.31
C PHE A 12 5.17 11.27 20.16
N VAL A 13 5.69 11.35 18.94
CA VAL A 13 6.93 12.06 18.61
C VAL A 13 6.54 13.46 18.14
N GLY A 14 7.12 14.50 18.72
CA GLY A 14 6.78 15.88 18.38
C GLY A 14 5.29 16.19 18.60
N GLY A 15 4.69 16.95 17.69
CA GLY A 15 3.27 17.27 17.60
C GLY A 15 2.43 16.25 16.82
N GLY A 16 3.01 15.11 16.43
CA GLY A 16 2.34 14.06 15.66
C GLY A 16 2.23 14.37 14.16
N ALA A 17 2.09 13.33 13.33
CA ALA A 17 2.08 13.49 11.88
C ALA A 17 0.78 14.15 11.38
N GLY A 18 0.86 15.43 10.98
CA GLY A 18 -0.30 16.26 10.59
C GLY A 18 -0.62 16.35 9.09
N GLY A 19 0.03 15.55 8.23
CA GLY A 19 -0.04 15.66 6.75
C GLY A 19 -1.27 15.05 6.08
N SER A 20 -2.35 14.74 6.82
CA SER A 20 -3.42 13.84 6.39
C SER A 20 -2.87 12.46 5.99
N TRP A 21 -3.70 11.58 5.40
CA TRP A 21 -3.26 10.26 4.95
C TRP A 21 -2.40 10.31 3.66
N THR A 22 -2.43 11.43 2.93
CA THR A 22 -1.73 11.56 1.63
C THR A 22 -0.33 12.14 1.73
N PHE A 23 0.00 12.90 2.78
CA PHE A 23 1.32 13.54 2.95
C PHE A 23 1.74 14.45 1.78
N TYR A 24 0.85 15.31 1.29
CA TYR A 24 1.21 16.22 0.19
C TYR A 24 2.35 17.20 0.56
N PRO A 25 3.39 17.36 -0.28
CA PRO A 25 4.27 18.51 -0.26
C PRO A 25 3.57 19.77 -0.83
N PRO A 26 3.93 20.99 -0.41
CA PRO A 26 5.04 21.31 0.51
C PRO A 26 4.69 21.13 1.99
N LEU A 27 3.41 20.92 2.35
CA LEU A 27 2.98 20.83 3.76
C LEU A 27 3.74 19.75 4.53
N SER A 28 3.96 18.60 3.92
CA SER A 28 4.66 17.47 4.53
C SER A 28 6.19 17.63 4.55
N VAL A 29 6.73 18.73 4.02
CA VAL A 29 8.15 19.09 4.09
C VAL A 29 8.34 20.31 4.98
N GLU A 30 7.77 21.45 4.61
CA GLU A 30 7.96 22.74 5.30
C GLU A 30 6.99 22.90 6.48
N GLY A 31 5.77 22.36 6.39
CA GLY A 31 4.72 22.58 7.39
C GLY A 31 4.70 21.57 8.55
N GLN A 32 5.50 20.52 8.47
CA GLN A 32 5.60 19.46 9.49
C GLN A 32 7.08 19.05 9.67
N PRO A 33 7.99 19.95 10.08
CA PRO A 33 9.44 19.70 10.06
C PRO A 33 9.90 18.67 11.11
N GLU A 34 9.03 18.29 12.04
CA GLU A 34 9.37 17.38 13.13
C GLU A 34 9.47 15.93 12.68
N MET A 35 10.18 15.11 13.47
CA MET A 35 10.42 13.69 13.20
C MET A 35 9.16 12.82 13.16
N CYS A 36 8.01 13.33 13.59
CA CYS A 36 6.73 12.61 13.56
C CYS A 36 6.42 12.04 12.17
N THR A 37 6.60 12.85 11.13
CA THR A 37 6.33 12.47 9.75
C THR A 37 7.37 11.47 9.24
N ASP A 38 8.63 11.59 9.65
CA ASP A 38 9.69 10.65 9.29
C ASP A 38 9.43 9.26 9.89
N VAL A 39 9.05 9.19 11.16
CA VAL A 39 8.69 7.94 11.84
C VAL A 39 7.46 7.29 11.19
N MET A 40 6.45 8.08 10.84
CA MET A 40 5.28 7.60 10.11
C MET A 40 5.66 7.00 8.74
N ILE A 41 6.48 7.72 7.96
CA ILE A 41 6.97 7.25 6.65
C ILE A 41 7.74 5.95 6.79
N LEU A 42 8.64 5.82 7.76
CA LEU A 42 9.37 4.57 8.02
C LEU A 42 8.41 3.43 8.41
N GLY A 43 7.40 3.72 9.22
CA GLY A 43 6.33 2.77 9.54
C GLY A 43 5.60 2.26 8.30
N LEU A 44 5.22 3.17 7.38
CA LEU A 44 4.57 2.84 6.11
C LEU A 44 5.47 2.00 5.19
N HIS A 45 6.78 2.28 5.14
CA HIS A 45 7.72 1.41 4.42
C HIS A 45 7.73 -0.01 4.99
N MET A 46 7.72 -0.15 6.32
CA MET A 46 7.66 -1.47 6.96
C MET A 46 6.34 -2.20 6.68
N VAL A 47 5.21 -1.48 6.59
CA VAL A 47 3.93 -2.05 6.11
C VAL A 47 4.06 -2.52 4.66
N GLY A 48 4.60 -1.67 3.78
CA GLY A 48 4.75 -1.97 2.36
C GLY A 48 5.60 -3.22 2.09
N ILE A 49 6.75 -3.35 2.79
CA ILE A 49 7.61 -4.54 2.69
C ILE A 49 6.83 -5.80 3.10
N ALA A 50 6.10 -5.75 4.21
CA ALA A 50 5.30 -6.89 4.66
C ALA A 50 4.21 -7.27 3.65
N SER A 51 3.52 -6.28 3.06
CA SER A 51 2.50 -6.50 2.02
C SER A 51 3.07 -7.13 0.76
N ILE A 52 4.25 -6.70 0.30
CA ILE A 52 4.93 -7.30 -0.87
C ILE A 52 5.30 -8.75 -0.58
N LEU A 53 5.91 -9.04 0.58
CA LEU A 53 6.28 -10.41 0.96
C LEU A 53 5.05 -11.33 1.08
N GLY A 54 3.97 -10.83 1.69
CA GLY A 54 2.71 -11.55 1.77
C GLY A 54 2.09 -11.82 0.40
N SER A 55 2.15 -10.83 -0.50
CA SER A 55 1.63 -10.96 -1.87
C SER A 55 2.38 -11.99 -2.69
N ILE A 56 3.72 -11.97 -2.63
CA ILE A 56 4.56 -12.99 -3.28
C ILE A 56 4.23 -14.38 -2.72
N ASN A 57 4.06 -14.51 -1.41
CA ASN A 57 3.68 -15.78 -0.79
C ASN A 57 2.32 -16.27 -1.30
N PHE A 58 1.29 -15.41 -1.35
CA PHE A 58 -0.02 -15.78 -1.89
C PHE A 58 0.05 -16.16 -3.38
N MET A 59 0.80 -15.42 -4.18
CA MET A 59 0.99 -15.74 -5.61
C MET A 59 1.61 -17.12 -5.79
N VAL A 60 2.71 -17.41 -5.08
CA VAL A 60 3.39 -18.71 -5.15
C VAL A 60 2.50 -19.83 -4.61
N THR A 61 1.78 -19.59 -3.50
CA THR A 61 0.85 -20.57 -2.91
C THR A 61 -0.26 -20.92 -3.89
N VAL A 62 -0.93 -19.91 -4.46
CA VAL A 62 -2.00 -20.12 -5.43
C VAL A 62 -1.48 -20.78 -6.69
N GLN A 63 -0.25 -20.53 -7.13
CA GLN A 63 0.29 -21.14 -8.35
C GLN A 63 0.76 -22.59 -8.15
N ASN A 64 1.48 -22.86 -7.07
CA ASN A 64 2.29 -24.08 -6.91
C ASN A 64 1.75 -25.05 -5.85
N MET A 65 0.86 -24.61 -4.96
CA MET A 65 0.35 -25.42 -3.84
C MET A 65 -1.14 -25.78 -4.00
N ARG A 66 -1.68 -25.71 -5.23
CA ARG A 66 -3.04 -26.21 -5.52
C ARG A 66 -3.06 -27.73 -5.51
N ALA A 67 -4.22 -28.31 -5.19
CA ALA A 67 -4.47 -29.71 -5.45
C ALA A 67 -4.31 -30.00 -6.95
N THR A 68 -3.67 -31.11 -7.30
CA THR A 68 -3.34 -31.48 -8.69
C THR A 68 -4.58 -31.58 -9.59
N SER A 69 -5.75 -31.87 -9.02
CA SER A 69 -7.02 -31.98 -9.74
C SER A 69 -7.70 -30.63 -10.02
N VAL A 70 -7.21 -29.52 -9.45
CA VAL A 70 -7.84 -28.20 -9.56
C VAL A 70 -7.05 -27.34 -10.54
N THR A 71 -7.67 -27.04 -11.68
CA THR A 71 -7.14 -26.08 -12.65
C THR A 71 -7.40 -24.63 -12.19
N LEU A 72 -6.74 -23.66 -12.82
CA LEU A 72 -6.87 -22.25 -12.44
C LEU A 72 -8.32 -21.74 -12.61
N ASP A 73 -8.97 -22.10 -13.70
CA ASP A 73 -10.35 -21.74 -14.02
C ASP A 73 -11.38 -22.35 -13.04
N GLN A 74 -11.02 -23.43 -12.35
CA GLN A 74 -11.85 -24.09 -11.34
C GLN A 74 -11.70 -23.49 -9.93
N MET A 75 -10.81 -22.52 -9.73
CA MET A 75 -10.63 -21.90 -8.42
C MET A 75 -11.81 -21.02 -8.02
N SER A 76 -12.00 -20.89 -6.72
CA SER A 76 -13.03 -20.02 -6.16
C SER A 76 -12.82 -18.55 -6.52
N LEU A 77 -13.90 -17.77 -6.57
CA LEU A 77 -13.77 -16.33 -6.83
C LEU A 77 -12.99 -15.65 -5.70
N PHE A 78 -13.12 -16.15 -4.47
CA PHE A 78 -12.27 -15.71 -3.36
C PHE A 78 -10.77 -15.92 -3.61
N VAL A 79 -10.36 -17.09 -4.11
CA VAL A 79 -8.95 -17.35 -4.43
C VAL A 79 -8.48 -16.49 -5.60
N TRP A 80 -9.31 -16.33 -6.64
CA TRP A 80 -9.00 -15.46 -7.78
C TRP A 80 -8.81 -13.99 -7.40
N THR A 81 -9.72 -13.46 -6.59
CA THR A 81 -9.64 -12.06 -6.12
C THR A 81 -8.45 -11.84 -5.20
N THR A 82 -8.10 -12.82 -4.35
CA THR A 82 -6.89 -12.79 -3.52
C THR A 82 -5.62 -12.82 -4.37
N TYR A 83 -5.59 -13.62 -5.43
CA TYR A 83 -4.48 -13.68 -6.38
C TYR A 83 -4.31 -12.36 -7.14
N LEU A 84 -5.40 -11.77 -7.65
CA LEU A 84 -5.37 -10.46 -8.32
C LEU A 84 -4.91 -9.34 -7.37
N THR A 85 -5.38 -9.36 -6.14
CA THR A 85 -4.95 -8.43 -5.07
C THR A 85 -3.44 -8.50 -4.85
N SER A 86 -2.89 -9.72 -4.83
CA SER A 86 -1.45 -9.94 -4.67
C SER A 86 -0.63 -9.38 -5.84
N VAL A 87 -1.12 -9.53 -7.08
CA VAL A 87 -0.49 -8.94 -8.27
C VAL A 87 -0.49 -7.42 -8.19
N LEU A 88 -1.62 -6.80 -7.81
CA LEU A 88 -1.73 -5.35 -7.68
C LEU A 88 -0.75 -4.81 -6.63
N LEU A 89 -0.65 -5.46 -5.46
CA LEU A 89 0.26 -5.05 -4.39
C LEU A 89 1.73 -5.09 -4.83
N VAL A 90 2.17 -6.14 -5.51
CA VAL A 90 3.55 -6.26 -6.00
C VAL A 90 3.91 -5.13 -6.98
N LEU A 91 2.95 -4.70 -7.80
CA LEU A 91 3.17 -3.64 -8.80
C LEU A 91 3.03 -2.22 -8.21
N ALA A 92 2.07 -2.00 -7.31
CA ALA A 92 1.71 -0.66 -6.85
C ALA A 92 2.54 -0.20 -5.64
N VAL A 93 2.80 -1.08 -4.66
CA VAL A 93 3.48 -0.71 -3.41
C VAL A 93 4.89 -0.12 -3.63
N PRO A 94 5.73 -0.63 -4.56
CA PRO A 94 7.04 -0.03 -4.83
C PRO A 94 6.96 1.44 -5.26
N VAL A 95 5.89 1.85 -5.94
CA VAL A 95 5.70 3.24 -6.38
C VAL A 95 5.42 4.16 -5.20
N LEU A 96 4.59 3.71 -4.24
CA LEU A 96 4.40 4.46 -2.98
C LEU A 96 5.70 4.54 -2.20
N ALA A 97 6.44 3.44 -2.06
CA ALA A 97 7.72 3.44 -1.37
C ALA A 97 8.69 4.46 -1.98
N GLY A 98 8.76 4.54 -3.32
CA GLY A 98 9.54 5.56 -4.02
C GLY A 98 9.08 6.99 -3.70
N ALA A 99 7.77 7.25 -3.73
CA ALA A 99 7.22 8.57 -3.42
C ALA A 99 7.55 9.03 -1.99
N LEU A 100 7.38 8.12 -1.03
CA LEU A 100 7.69 8.40 0.38
C LEU A 100 9.19 8.50 0.64
N LEU A 101 10.03 7.75 -0.09
CA LEU A 101 11.48 7.86 -0.02
C LEU A 101 11.95 9.24 -0.49
N PHE A 102 11.48 9.70 -1.65
CA PHE A 102 11.81 11.05 -2.14
C PHE A 102 11.34 12.14 -1.17
N LEU A 103 10.18 11.95 -0.54
CA LEU A 103 9.69 12.87 0.49
C LEU A 103 10.63 12.89 1.71
N LEU A 104 11.10 11.73 2.16
CA LEU A 104 12.07 11.62 3.25
C LEU A 104 13.41 12.27 2.90
N MET A 105 13.83 12.16 1.62
CA MET A 105 15.05 12.80 1.11
C MET A 105 14.92 14.33 1.09
N ASP A 106 13.77 14.86 0.65
CA ASP A 106 13.51 16.31 0.64
C ASP A 106 13.47 16.88 2.07
N ARG A 107 13.02 16.08 3.04
CA ARG A 107 12.97 16.45 4.46
C ARG A 107 14.34 16.41 5.14
N ASN A 108 15.18 15.42 4.84
CA ASN A 108 16.36 15.11 5.68
C ASN A 108 17.72 15.23 4.96
N PHE A 109 17.75 15.20 3.63
CA PHE A 109 18.99 15.08 2.84
C PHE A 109 19.21 16.24 1.86
N ASN A 110 18.48 17.35 2.02
CA ASN A 110 18.57 18.55 1.18
C ASN A 110 18.34 18.28 -0.33
N THR A 111 17.61 17.22 -0.67
CA THR A 111 17.14 17.02 -2.04
C THR A 111 15.96 17.95 -2.34
N SER A 112 15.53 17.96 -3.60
CA SER A 112 14.45 18.83 -4.07
C SER A 112 13.59 18.17 -5.13
N PHE A 113 13.12 16.95 -4.88
CA PHE A 113 12.20 16.23 -5.79
C PHE A 113 10.86 16.96 -5.92
N TYR A 114 10.36 17.54 -4.83
CA TYR A 114 9.03 18.14 -4.74
C TYR A 114 9.05 19.65 -4.48
N ASP A 115 10.22 20.29 -4.37
CA ASP A 115 10.35 21.74 -4.15
C ASP A 115 10.41 22.51 -5.48
N SER A 116 9.32 23.22 -5.82
CA SER A 116 9.23 24.07 -7.01
C SER A 116 10.24 25.23 -7.06
N LYS A 117 10.73 25.71 -5.90
CA LYS A 117 11.73 26.78 -5.86
C LYS A 117 13.11 26.30 -6.34
N LYS A 118 13.35 24.99 -6.29
CA LYS A 118 14.61 24.32 -6.67
C LYS A 118 14.48 23.41 -7.91
N GLY A 119 13.39 23.56 -8.67
CA GLY A 119 13.16 22.82 -9.91
C GLY A 119 12.42 21.48 -9.76
N GLY A 120 12.03 21.09 -8.53
CA GLY A 120 11.15 19.96 -8.27
C GLY A 120 9.68 20.27 -8.54
N SER A 121 8.81 19.29 -8.33
CA SER A 121 7.36 19.45 -8.59
C SER A 121 6.50 18.73 -7.55
N PRO A 122 5.67 19.44 -6.76
CA PRO A 122 4.66 18.80 -5.91
C PRO A 122 3.67 17.92 -6.68
N LEU A 123 3.44 18.22 -7.97
CA LEU A 123 2.56 17.41 -8.82
C LEU A 123 3.14 16.01 -9.07
N LEU A 124 4.47 15.85 -9.09
CA LEU A 124 5.11 14.55 -9.20
C LEU A 124 4.69 13.64 -8.04
N TYR A 125 4.65 14.17 -6.81
CA TYR A 125 4.20 13.41 -5.65
C TYR A 125 2.75 12.93 -5.84
N GLN A 126 1.86 13.79 -6.32
CA GLN A 126 0.46 13.42 -6.56
C GLN A 126 0.34 12.28 -7.58
N HIS A 127 1.10 12.35 -8.67
CA HIS A 127 1.10 11.29 -9.68
C HIS A 127 1.60 9.96 -9.10
N LEU A 128 2.70 9.96 -8.35
CA LEU A 128 3.22 8.73 -7.74
C LEU A 128 2.26 8.18 -6.68
N PHE A 129 1.72 9.05 -5.83
CA PHE A 129 0.78 8.67 -4.78
C PHE A 129 -0.48 8.05 -5.37
N TRP A 130 -1.08 8.67 -6.40
CA TRP A 130 -2.32 8.16 -7.00
C TRP A 130 -2.11 7.02 -7.99
N PHE A 131 -0.92 6.88 -8.56
CA PHE A 131 -0.54 5.65 -9.26
C PHE A 131 -0.63 4.44 -8.34
N PHE A 132 -0.25 4.59 -7.06
CA PHE A 132 -0.49 3.57 -6.03
C PHE A 132 -1.93 3.60 -5.51
N GLY A 133 -2.47 4.78 -5.22
CA GLY A 133 -3.70 4.95 -4.44
C GLY A 133 -4.94 4.40 -5.13
N HIS A 134 -5.01 4.45 -6.46
CA HIS A 134 -6.14 3.86 -7.18
C HIS A 134 -6.08 2.32 -7.20
N PRO A 135 -4.96 1.65 -7.51
CA PRO A 135 -4.78 0.23 -7.24
C PRO A 135 -5.09 -0.18 -5.80
N GLU A 136 -4.69 0.60 -4.81
CA GLU A 136 -4.88 0.28 -3.40
C GLU A 136 -6.37 0.18 -3.01
N VAL A 137 -7.23 1.05 -3.55
CA VAL A 137 -8.68 0.91 -3.28
C VAL A 137 -9.26 -0.36 -3.92
N TYR A 138 -8.67 -0.89 -5.01
CA TYR A 138 -9.04 -2.19 -5.55
C TYR A 138 -8.52 -3.36 -4.71
N VAL A 139 -7.31 -3.24 -4.17
CA VAL A 139 -6.74 -4.21 -3.22
C VAL A 139 -7.67 -4.44 -2.04
N ILE A 140 -8.36 -3.39 -1.57
CA ILE A 140 -9.35 -3.49 -0.49
C ILE A 140 -10.65 -4.15 -0.94
N ILE A 141 -11.19 -3.79 -2.11
CA ILE A 141 -12.54 -4.24 -2.52
C ILE A 141 -12.55 -5.64 -3.14
N LEU A 142 -11.48 -6.07 -3.81
CA LEU A 142 -11.45 -7.34 -4.53
C LEU A 142 -11.67 -8.55 -3.60
N PRO A 143 -10.97 -8.71 -2.47
CA PRO A 143 -11.23 -9.81 -1.55
C PRO A 143 -12.64 -9.76 -0.95
N ALA A 144 -13.19 -8.55 -0.74
CA ALA A 144 -14.57 -8.39 -0.28
C ALA A 144 -15.57 -8.94 -1.31
N PHE A 145 -15.37 -8.69 -2.60
CA PHE A 145 -16.17 -9.32 -3.66
C PHE A 145 -16.03 -10.85 -3.67
N GLY A 146 -14.82 -11.35 -3.44
CA GLY A 146 -14.56 -12.78 -3.26
C GLY A 146 -15.39 -13.39 -2.12
N ILE A 147 -15.34 -12.78 -0.94
CA ILE A 147 -16.08 -13.24 0.26
C ILE A 147 -17.58 -13.21 0.00
N ILE A 148 -18.11 -12.09 -0.52
CA ILE A 148 -19.54 -11.95 -0.81
C ILE A 148 -19.99 -13.02 -1.80
N SER A 149 -19.19 -13.33 -2.82
CA SER A 149 -19.51 -14.37 -3.78
C SER A 149 -19.64 -15.75 -3.13
N GLU A 150 -18.73 -16.13 -2.23
CA GLU A 150 -18.84 -17.42 -1.52
C GLU A 150 -20.06 -17.42 -0.59
N CYS A 151 -20.32 -16.33 0.14
CA CYS A 151 -21.47 -16.22 1.02
C CYS A 151 -22.80 -16.32 0.27
N VAL A 152 -22.94 -15.65 -0.88
CA VAL A 152 -24.17 -15.69 -1.69
C VAL A 152 -24.42 -17.08 -2.23
N LEU A 153 -23.39 -17.77 -2.75
CA LEU A 153 -23.52 -19.16 -3.21
C LEU A 153 -24.00 -20.06 -2.07
N HIS A 154 -23.37 -19.95 -0.89
CA HIS A 154 -23.73 -20.75 0.27
C HIS A 154 -25.15 -20.48 0.79
N LEU A 155 -25.54 -19.20 0.90
CA LEU A 155 -26.85 -18.83 1.45
C LEU A 155 -28.02 -19.04 0.47
N SER A 156 -27.74 -19.19 -0.82
CA SER A 156 -28.77 -19.40 -1.84
C SER A 156 -28.94 -20.86 -2.25
N ASP A 157 -28.18 -21.78 -1.65
CA ASP A 157 -28.15 -23.21 -1.99
C ASP A 157 -27.97 -23.48 -3.49
N LYS A 158 -27.20 -22.61 -4.17
CA LYS A 158 -26.89 -22.76 -5.60
C LYS A 158 -25.54 -23.42 -5.78
N GLU A 159 -25.47 -24.36 -6.72
CA GLU A 159 -24.21 -24.94 -7.14
C GLU A 159 -23.34 -23.93 -7.89
N ARG A 160 -22.04 -24.22 -7.87
CA ARG A 160 -20.97 -23.39 -8.41
C ARG A 160 -20.80 -23.58 -9.91
#